data_AF-A0A2Z7CPJ2-F1
#
_entry.id   AF-A0A2Z7CPJ2-F1
#
_cell.length_a   1.000
_cell.length_b   1.000
_cell.length_c   1.000
_cell.angle_alpha   90.00
_cell.angle_beta   90.00
_cell.angle_gamma   90.00
#
_symmetry.space_group_name_H-M   'P 1'
#
loop_
_entity.id
_entity.type
_entity.pdbx_description
1 polymer ?
#
loop_
_entity_poly.entity_id
_entity_poly.type
_entity_poly.pdbx_seq_one_letter_code
_entity_poly.pdbx_strand_id
1 'polypeptide(L)' 'MGTKLTFITAFHPQTDGKSERVIQTLDDLLRACVLNFVDSWDSKLPLVEFTYNNSYQDSIEMAPYEALYGRKCRSQIH' A
#
# COMPACT_ATOMS: atom_id res chain seq x y z
N MET A 1 -20.33 0.83 16.69
CA MET A 1 -18.97 0.77 16.11
C MET A 1 -18.55 2.20 15.79
N GLY A 2 -17.88 2.87 16.72
CA GLY A 2 -17.51 4.29 16.58
C GLY A 2 -16.14 4.46 15.94
N THR A 3 -16.06 4.34 14.62
CA THR A 3 -14.85 4.67 13.88
C THR A 3 -14.81 6.17 13.65
N LYS A 4 -13.84 6.87 14.26
CA LYS A 4 -13.60 8.29 14.00
C LYS A 4 -12.91 8.41 12.65
N LEU A 5 -13.65 8.84 11.63
CA LEU A 5 -13.12 9.06 10.29
C LEU A 5 -12.21 10.30 10.32
N THR A 6 -10.91 10.10 10.44
CA THR A 6 -9.91 11.15 10.18
C THR A 6 -9.66 11.18 8.69
N PHE A 7 -10.24 12.16 8.00
CA PHE A 7 -9.88 12.45 6.62
C PHE A 7 -8.41 12.86 6.57
N ILE A 8 -7.59 12.03 5.94
CA ILE A 8 -6.24 12.43 5.52
C ILE A 8 -6.47 13.27 4.27
N THR A 9 -6.51 14.59 4.42
CA THR A 9 -6.45 15.50 3.29
C THR A 9 -5.10 15.29 2.65
N ALA A 10 -5.04 14.91 1.37
CA ALA A 10 -3.80 14.65 0.62
C ALA A 10 -2.79 15.83 0.57
N PHE A 11 -3.08 16.94 1.25
CA PHE A 11 -2.32 18.18 1.25
C PHE A 11 -2.19 18.86 2.62
N HIS A 12 -2.53 18.19 3.73
CA HIS A 12 -2.30 18.74 5.07
C HIS A 12 -1.26 17.90 5.83
N PRO A 13 0.03 18.26 5.77
CA PRO A 13 1.07 17.55 6.50
C PRO A 13 0.93 17.86 7.98
N GLN A 14 0.19 17.02 8.69
CA GLN A 14 0.12 17.09 10.14
C GLN A 14 0.29 15.67 10.68
N THR A 15 1.56 15.36 10.91
CA THR A 15 2.04 14.55 12.05
C THR A 15 2.25 13.04 11.84
N ASP A 16 2.71 12.60 10.67
CA ASP A 16 3.66 11.46 10.56
C ASP A 16 4.27 11.38 9.14
N GLY A 17 5.47 11.93 8.93
CA GLY A 17 6.14 11.90 7.63
C GLY A 17 6.41 10.47 7.10
N LYS A 18 6.36 9.44 7.97
CA LYS A 18 6.39 8.04 7.55
C LYS A 18 5.10 7.62 6.85
N SER A 19 3.94 8.02 7.38
CA SER A 19 2.63 7.71 6.78
C SER A 19 2.45 8.44 5.44
N GLU A 20 2.87 9.70 5.34
CA GLU A 20 2.81 10.47 4.10
C GLU A 20 3.66 9.84 2.98
N ARG A 21 4.89 9.41 3.29
CA ARG A 21 5.75 8.72 2.32
C ARG A 21 5.15 7.39 1.86
N VAL A 22 4.51 6.67 2.76
CA VAL A 22 3.79 5.42 2.46
C VAL A 22 2.61 5.69 1.54
N ILE A 23 1.80 6.72 1.82
CA ILE A 23 0.66 7.12 1.00
C ILE A 23 1.13 7.53 -0.41
N GLN A 24 2.22 8.29 -0.51
CA GLN A 24 2.78 8.69 -1.80
C GLN A 24 3.24 7.49 -2.63
N THR A 25 3.93 6.53 -2.00
CA THR A 25 4.39 5.30 -2.68
C THR A 25 3.21 4.48 -3.21
N LEU A 26 2.12 4.41 -2.45
CA LEU A 26 0.87 3.77 -2.86
C LEU A 26 0.21 4.50 -4.04
N ASP A 27 0.14 5.85 -4.00
CA ASP A 27 -0.40 6.65 -5.11
C ASP A 27 0.41 6.41 -6.39
N ASP A 28 1.75 6.45 -6.30
CA ASP A 28 2.64 6.25 -7.45
C ASP A 28 2.49 4.85 -8.05
N LEU A 29 2.37 3.82 -7.20
CA LEU A 29 2.14 2.43 -7.62
C LEU A 29 0.78 2.27 -8.31
N LEU A 30 -0.28 2.84 -7.74
CA LEU A 30 -1.62 2.81 -8.31
C LEU A 30 -1.68 3.59 -9.63
N ARG A 31 -1.04 4.76 -9.69
CA ARG A 31 -0.94 5.57 -10.91
C ARG A 31 -0.22 4.80 -12.01
N ALA A 32 0.90 4.16 -11.69
CA ALA A 32 1.60 3.29 -12.64
C ALA A 32 0.72 2.11 -13.11
N CYS A 33 -0.07 1.51 -12.22
CA CYS A 33 -1.01 0.45 -12.59
C CYS A 33 -2.09 0.95 -13.55
N VAL A 34 -2.71 2.09 -13.26
CA VAL A 34 -3.74 2.68 -14.13
C VAL A 34 -3.16 3.04 -15.49
N LEU A 35 -1.94 3.59 -15.54
CA LEU A 35 -1.29 3.94 -16.79
C LEU A 35 -0.91 2.71 -17.63
N ASN A 36 -0.46 1.63 -17.01
CA ASN A 36 -0.05 0.41 -17.72
C ASN A 36 -1.23 -0.49 -18.10
N PHE A 37 -2.36 -0.38 -17.40
CA PHE A 37 -3.54 -1.23 -17.58
C PHE A 37 -4.83 -0.41 -17.72
N VAL A 38 -4.83 0.63 -18.55
CA VAL A 38 -5.93 1.61 -18.66
C VAL A 38 -7.33 0.97 -18.70
N ASP A 39 -7.52 -0.12 -19.45
CA ASP A 39 -8.81 -0.79 -19.60
C ASP A 39 -9.07 -1.94 -18.61
N SER A 40 -8.09 -2.30 -17.75
CA SER A 40 -8.18 -3.46 -16.87
C SER A 40 -7.51 -3.27 -15.51
N TRP A 41 -7.23 -2.02 -15.12
CA TRP A 41 -6.49 -1.67 -13.91
C TRP A 41 -7.20 -2.20 -12.65
N ASP A 42 -8.53 -2.22 -12.67
CA ASP A 42 -9.40 -2.76 -11.64
C ASP A 42 -9.13 -4.25 -11.39
N SER A 43 -8.96 -5.03 -12.46
CA SER A 43 -8.59 -6.45 -12.38
C SER A 43 -7.17 -6.68 -11.84
N LYS A 44 -6.31 -5.66 -11.90
CA LYS A 44 -4.92 -5.70 -11.41
C LYS A 44 -4.76 -5.19 -9.98
N LEU A 45 -5.77 -4.51 -9.43
CA LEU A 45 -5.73 -4.02 -8.04
C LEU A 45 -5.35 -5.10 -7.01
N PRO A 46 -5.89 -6.34 -7.06
CA PRO A 46 -5.48 -7.37 -6.11
C PRO A 46 -3.99 -7.73 -6.20
N LEU A 47 -3.42 -7.69 -7.41
CA LEU A 47 -1.99 -7.95 -7.62
C LEU A 47 -1.13 -6.80 -7.12
N VAL A 48 -1.57 -5.55 -7.33
CA VAL A 48 -0.89 -4.35 -6.84
C VAL A 48 -0.88 -4.33 -5.31
N GLU A 49 -2.03 -4.57 -4.68
CA GLU A 49 -2.18 -4.69 -3.24
C GLU A 49 -1.29 -5.81 -2.69
N PHE A 50 -1.32 -6.99 -3.32
CA PHE A 50 -0.48 -8.10 -2.93
C PHE A 50 1.01 -7.74 -3.02
N THR A 51 1.43 -7.09 -4.11
CA THR A 51 2.83 -6.69 -4.29
C THR A 51 3.26 -5.68 -3.23
N TYR A 52 2.42 -4.67 -2.97
CA TYR A 52 2.68 -3.65 -1.97
C TYR A 52 2.79 -4.25 -0.55
N ASN A 53 1.82 -5.08 -0.15
CA ASN A 53 1.76 -5.68 1.18
C ASN A 53 2.91 -6.67 1.46
N ASN A 54 3.51 -7.24 0.41
CA ASN A 54 4.59 -8.21 0.51
C ASN A 54 5.98 -7.66 0.20
N SER A 55 6.08 -6.41 -0.24
CA SER A 55 7.36 -5.75 -0.49
C SER A 55 7.95 -5.19 0.79
N TYR A 56 9.27 -5.26 0.91
CA TYR A 56 10.00 -4.69 2.04
C TYR A 56 9.83 -3.17 2.09
N GLN A 57 9.60 -2.63 3.29
CA GLN A 57 9.50 -1.19 3.51
C GLN A 57 10.56 -0.71 4.50
N ASP A 58 11.43 0.19 4.05
CA ASP A 58 12.51 0.77 4.86
C ASP A 58 12.01 1.46 6.14
N SER A 59 10.77 1.97 6.16
CA SER A 59 10.20 2.70 7.29
C SER A 59 9.86 1.81 8.50
N ILE A 60 9.55 0.53 8.24
CA ILE A 60 9.17 -0.50 9.23
C ILE A 60 10.13 -1.69 9.25
N GLU A 61 11.16 -1.67 8.40
CA GLU A 61 12.20 -2.70 8.26
C GLU A 61 11.66 -4.12 7.99
N MET A 62 10.46 -4.22 7.43
CA MET A 62 9.81 -5.47 7.04
C MET A 62 8.69 -5.21 6.02
N ALA A 63 8.02 -6.26 5.55
CA ALA A 63 6.81 -6.08 4.74
C ALA A 63 5.59 -5.80 5.63
N PRO A 64 4.61 -4.98 5.19
CA PRO A 64 3.37 -4.75 5.96
C PRO A 64 2.63 -6.04 6.35
N TYR A 65 2.64 -7.04 5.47
CA TYR A 65 2.09 -8.36 5.76
C TYR A 65 2.82 -9.04 6.92
N GLU A 66 4.16 -8.95 6.95
CA GLU A 66 4.96 -9.50 8.05
C GLU A 66 4.67 -8.78 9.36
N ALA A 67 4.53 -7.45 9.33
CA ALA A 67 4.17 -6.65 10.50
C ALA A 67 2.79 -7.02 11.05
N LEU A 68 1.82 -7.29 10.17
CA LEU A 68 0.44 -7.60 10.56
C LEU A 68 0.28 -9.04 11.07
N TYR A 69 0.93 -10.01 10.43
CA TYR A 69 0.72 -11.43 10.69
C TYR A 69 1.89 -12.14 11.40
N GLY A 70 2.99 -11.44 11.63
CA GLY A 70 4.19 -11.98 12.27
C GLY A 70 4.90 -13.07 11.46
N ARG A 71 4.59 -13.21 10.17
CA ARG A 71 5.16 -14.23 9.28
C ARG A 71 5.26 -13.73 7.86
N LYS A 72 6.22 -14.26 7.10
CA LYS A 72 6.33 -14.01 5.66
C LYS A 72 5.10 -14.55 4.94
N CYS A 73 4.58 -13.80 3.98
CA CYS A 73 3.56 -14.33 3.11
C CYS A 73 4.13 -15.47 2.28
N ARG A 74 3.44 -16.60 2.26
CA ARG A 74 3.77 -17.71 1.37
C ARG A 74 3.02 -17.45 0.07
N SER A 75 3.67 -16.77 -0.86
CA SER A 75 3.15 -16.69 -2.22
C SER A 75 3.13 -18.11 -2.79
N GLN A 76 1.96 -18.55 -3.24
CA GLN A 76 1.88 -19.74 -4.10
C GLN A 76 2.35 -19.33 -5.49
N ILE A 77 3.65 -19.09 -5.65
CA ILE A 77 4.22 -19.03 -7.00
C ILE A 77 4.48 -20.50 -7.37
N HIS A 78 3.52 -21.09 -8.08
CA HIS A 78 3.72 -22.32 -8.86
C HIS A 78 3.51 -21.98 -10.33
#